data_AF-A0A3B8NJ43-F1
#
_entry.id   AF-A0A3B8NJ43-F1
#
_cell.length_a   1.000
_cell.length_b   1.000
_cell.length_c   1.000
_cell.angle_alpha   90.00
_cell.angle_beta   90.00
_cell.angle_gamma   90.00
#
_symmetry.space_group_name_H-M   'P 1'
#
loop_
_entity.id
_entity.type
_entity.pdbx_description
1 polymer ?
#
loop_
_entity_poly.entity_id
_entity_poly.type
_entity_poly.pdbx_seq_one_letter_code
_entity_poly.pdbx_strand_id
1 'polypeptide(L)'
;MPVNPMKKLVATGASFIARTHSTQVKHMTEMFRRAIAHPGFSVIEVLSECTMFYKGAFDDGNPRKGGEFEIIDEKTGDGTPEDDQRHDVSSETAAYALADIQYPGKFGVFYQKERSSKNTLEDNLIKASREKSNNADARQLIAERFKTMR
;
A
#
# COMPACT_ATOMS: atom_id res chain seq x y z
N MET A 1 8.90 -18.24 -14.58
CA MET A 1 8.84 -18.21 -13.09
C MET A 1 7.74 -17.23 -12.70
N PRO A 2 6.80 -17.60 -11.82
CA PRO A 2 5.74 -16.68 -11.41
C PRO A 2 6.33 -15.41 -10.79
N VAL A 3 5.75 -14.26 -11.12
CA VAL A 3 6.17 -12.96 -10.59
C VAL A 3 5.74 -12.87 -9.13
N ASN A 4 6.64 -12.50 -8.23
CA ASN A 4 6.28 -12.20 -6.84
C ASN A 4 5.60 -10.82 -6.80
N PRO A 5 4.27 -10.75 -6.54
CA PRO A 5 3.54 -9.50 -6.59
C PRO A 5 3.99 -8.54 -5.48
N MET A 6 4.29 -9.03 -4.28
CA MET A 6 4.71 -8.19 -3.16
C MET A 6 6.02 -7.48 -3.44
N LYS A 7 7.03 -8.20 -3.95
CA LYS A 7 8.30 -7.58 -4.38
C LYS A 7 8.09 -6.53 -5.45
N LYS A 8 7.23 -6.83 -6.43
CA LYS A 8 6.91 -5.88 -7.51
C LYS A 8 6.25 -4.63 -6.95
N LEU A 9 5.33 -4.76 -5.99
CA LEU A 9 4.65 -3.63 -5.36
C LEU A 9 5.61 -2.71 -4.62
N VAL A 10 6.54 -3.28 -3.84
CA VAL A 10 7.60 -2.52 -3.17
C VAL A 10 8.46 -1.80 -4.21
N ALA A 11 8.90 -2.50 -5.27
CA ALA A 11 9.71 -1.92 -6.33
C ALA A 11 9.01 -0.81 -7.13
N THR A 12 7.69 -0.91 -7.32
CA THR A 12 6.88 0.13 -7.99
C THR A 12 6.58 1.33 -7.10
N GLY A 13 6.98 1.30 -5.82
CA GLY A 13 6.80 2.39 -4.89
C GLY A 13 5.36 2.57 -4.40
N ALA A 14 4.61 1.49 -4.22
CA ALA A 14 3.33 1.55 -3.50
C ALA A 14 3.57 1.96 -2.04
N SER A 15 2.75 2.88 -1.51
CA SER A 15 2.97 3.47 -0.17
C SER A 15 2.30 2.69 0.97
N PHE A 16 1.38 1.79 0.64
CA PHE A 16 0.78 0.84 1.56
C PHE A 16 0.65 -0.51 0.87
N ILE A 17 1.22 -1.55 1.46
CA ILE A 17 1.27 -2.89 0.90
C ILE A 17 0.95 -3.88 2.02
N ALA A 18 -0.08 -4.69 1.83
CA ALA A 18 -0.46 -5.73 2.77
C ALA A 18 -0.90 -7.02 2.07
N ARG A 19 -0.92 -8.12 2.82
CA ARG A 19 -1.41 -9.42 2.37
C ARG A 19 -2.42 -9.98 3.35
N THR A 20 -3.48 -10.61 2.84
CA THR A 20 -4.50 -11.29 3.63
C THR A 20 -5.03 -12.53 2.90
N HIS A 21 -5.82 -13.34 3.59
CA HIS A 21 -6.51 -14.50 3.02
C HIS A 21 -8.02 -14.27 3.02
N SER A 22 -8.70 -14.68 1.94
CA SER A 22 -10.16 -14.60 1.79
C SER A 22 -10.96 -15.32 2.90
N THR A 23 -10.39 -16.35 3.51
CA THR A 23 -11.03 -17.13 4.58
C THR A 23 -10.94 -16.42 5.94
N GLN A 24 -10.04 -15.46 6.09
CA GLN A 24 -9.79 -14.70 7.32
C GLN A 24 -10.51 -13.35 7.28
N VAL A 25 -11.84 -13.39 7.23
CA VAL A 25 -12.71 -12.20 7.01
C VAL A 25 -12.43 -11.06 7.99
N LYS A 26 -12.20 -11.34 9.27
CA LYS A 26 -11.90 -10.32 10.28
C LYS A 26 -10.60 -9.56 9.94
N HIS A 27 -9.52 -10.31 9.67
CA HIS A 27 -8.23 -9.73 9.31
C HIS A 27 -8.30 -8.98 7.98
N MET A 28 -8.95 -9.58 6.97
CA MET A 28 -9.15 -8.95 5.66
C MET A 28 -9.89 -7.61 5.77
N THR A 29 -10.96 -7.55 6.56
CA THR A 29 -11.71 -6.31 6.81
C THR A 29 -10.82 -5.26 7.47
N GLU A 30 -9.98 -5.65 8.43
CA GLU A 30 -9.06 -4.74 9.11
C GLU A 30 -8.01 -4.17 8.15
N MET A 31 -7.42 -5.02 7.30
CA MET A 31 -6.48 -4.57 6.27
C MET A 31 -7.15 -3.59 5.31
N PHE A 32 -8.39 -3.85 4.86
CA PHE A 32 -9.11 -2.92 4.00
C PHE A 32 -9.38 -1.58 4.69
N ARG A 33 -9.75 -1.56 5.97
CA ARG A 33 -9.93 -0.31 6.71
C ARG A 33 -8.65 0.51 6.75
N ARG A 34 -7.52 -0.12 7.10
CA ARG A 34 -6.20 0.54 7.12
C ARG A 34 -5.80 1.06 5.74
N ALA A 35 -6.01 0.27 4.68
CA ALA A 35 -5.70 0.68 3.31
C ALA A 35 -6.54 1.86 2.82
N ILE A 36 -7.83 1.91 3.18
CA ILE A 36 -8.74 3.01 2.82
C ILE A 36 -8.37 4.29 3.58
N ALA A 37 -7.97 4.16 4.85
CA ALA A 37 -7.56 5.31 5.66
C ALA A 37 -6.17 5.86 5.27
N HIS A 38 -5.35 5.08 4.57
CA HIS A 38 -4.01 5.49 4.16
C HIS A 38 -4.04 6.58 3.08
N PRO A 39 -3.41 7.76 3.30
CA PRO A 39 -3.38 8.85 2.33
C PRO A 39 -2.36 8.56 1.22
N GLY A 40 -2.70 7.68 0.29
CA GLY A 40 -1.80 7.31 -0.80
C GLY A 40 -2.31 6.17 -1.67
N PHE A 41 -1.39 5.51 -2.37
CA PHE A 41 -1.70 4.32 -3.15
C PHE A 41 -1.52 3.08 -2.28
N SER A 42 -2.60 2.36 -2.07
CA SER A 42 -2.69 1.17 -1.21
C SER A 42 -3.01 -0.06 -2.04
N VAL A 43 -2.29 -1.16 -1.81
CA VAL A 43 -2.53 -2.45 -2.44
C VAL A 43 -2.59 -3.55 -1.40
N ILE A 44 -3.61 -4.40 -1.52
CA ILE A 44 -3.79 -5.57 -0.67
C ILE A 44 -3.85 -6.80 -1.56
N GLU A 45 -2.91 -7.71 -1.35
CA GLU A 45 -2.95 -9.05 -1.95
C GLU A 45 -3.91 -9.93 -1.13
N VAL A 46 -4.98 -10.40 -1.77
CA VAL A 46 -5.95 -11.32 -1.15
C VAL A 46 -5.76 -12.70 -1.76
N LEU A 47 -5.25 -13.63 -0.96
CA LEU A 47 -5.13 -15.02 -1.36
C LEU A 47 -6.51 -15.66 -1.33
N SER A 48 -6.97 -16.13 -2.49
CA SER A 48 -8.30 -16.73 -2.65
C SER A 48 -8.21 -17.95 -3.54
N GLU A 49 -8.76 -19.06 -3.07
CA GLU A 49 -8.95 -20.24 -3.89
C GLU A 49 -10.02 -20.00 -4.97
N CYS A 50 -9.87 -20.69 -6.10
CA CYS A 50 -10.93 -20.81 -7.10
C CYS A 50 -11.49 -22.23 -7.00
N THR A 51 -12.63 -22.37 -6.33
CA THR A 51 -13.25 -23.68 -6.03
C THR A 51 -13.55 -24.52 -7.28
N MET A 52 -13.70 -23.88 -8.44
CA MET A 52 -14.03 -24.54 -9.71
C MET A 52 -12.81 -25.05 -10.47
N PHE A 53 -11.76 -24.24 -10.58
CA PHE A 53 -10.62 -24.52 -11.47
C PHE A 53 -9.32 -24.85 -10.74
N TYR A 54 -9.14 -24.37 -9.51
CA TYR A 54 -7.91 -24.55 -8.74
C TYR A 54 -8.23 -24.67 -7.25
N LYS A 55 -8.86 -25.81 -6.92
CA LYS A 55 -9.31 -26.14 -5.57
C LYS A 55 -8.13 -26.46 -4.66
N GLY A 56 -8.19 -26.00 -3.42
CA GLY A 56 -7.11 -26.17 -2.45
C GLY A 56 -5.91 -25.24 -2.69
N ALA A 57 -6.05 -24.33 -3.65
CA ALA A 57 -5.10 -23.25 -3.81
C ALA A 57 -5.10 -22.40 -2.53
N PHE A 58 -3.90 -22.18 -2.00
CA PHE A 58 -3.67 -21.43 -0.78
C PHE A 58 -4.15 -22.09 0.53
N ASP A 59 -4.43 -23.40 0.54
CA ASP A 59 -4.83 -24.11 1.77
C ASP A 59 -3.77 -24.05 2.87
N ASP A 60 -2.48 -23.97 2.53
CA ASP A 60 -1.39 -23.84 3.51
C ASP A 60 -1.45 -22.51 4.29
N GLY A 61 -2.20 -21.51 3.79
CA GLY A 61 -2.46 -20.24 4.48
C GLY A 61 -3.76 -20.23 5.30
N ASN A 62 -4.46 -21.36 5.39
CA ASN A 62 -5.81 -21.45 5.93
C ASN A 62 -5.88 -22.40 7.14
N PRO A 63 -6.04 -21.86 8.37
CA PRO A 63 -6.12 -22.68 9.59
C PRO A 63 -7.29 -23.68 9.60
N ARG A 64 -8.37 -23.41 8.86
CA ARG A 64 -9.51 -24.33 8.75
C ARG A 64 -9.22 -25.57 7.91
N LYS A 65 -8.13 -25.55 7.15
CA LYS A 65 -7.66 -26.62 6.26
C LYS A 65 -6.35 -27.26 6.74
N GLY A 66 -5.87 -26.87 7.93
CA GLY A 66 -4.61 -27.36 8.49
C GLY A 66 -3.38 -26.53 8.10
N GLY A 67 -3.57 -25.41 7.40
CA GLY A 67 -2.51 -24.45 7.10
C GLY A 67 -2.22 -23.49 8.25
N GLU A 68 -1.20 -22.65 8.05
CA GLU A 68 -0.72 -21.67 9.01
C GLU A 68 -1.08 -20.24 8.58
N PHE A 69 -1.56 -19.43 9.51
CA PHE A 69 -1.86 -18.02 9.29
C PHE A 69 -1.03 -17.17 10.25
N GLU A 70 0.23 -16.97 9.89
CA GLU A 70 1.16 -16.16 10.67
C GLU A 70 0.95 -14.68 10.40
N ILE A 71 0.57 -13.93 11.44
CA ILE A 71 0.44 -12.48 11.36
C ILE A 71 1.82 -11.85 11.57
N ILE A 72 2.12 -10.80 10.81
CA ILE A 72 3.31 -9.97 10.97
C ILE A 72 3.19 -9.26 12.32
N ASP A 73 4.19 -9.45 13.19
CA ASP A 73 4.32 -8.65 14.41
C ASP A 73 4.92 -7.29 14.06
N GLU A 74 4.08 -6.25 14.05
CA GLU A 74 4.45 -4.89 13.66
C GLU A 74 5.13 -4.17 14.83
N LYS A 75 6.16 -3.36 14.53
CA LYS A 75 6.82 -2.54 15.53
C LYS A 75 5.82 -1.56 16.16
N THR A 76 5.76 -1.56 17.49
CA THR A 76 4.81 -0.75 18.27
C THR A 76 5.43 0.53 18.80
N GLY A 77 6.77 0.62 18.85
CA GLY A 77 7.49 1.78 19.36
C GLY A 77 7.52 1.85 20.89
N ASP A 78 7.37 0.72 21.57
CA ASP A 78 7.36 0.61 23.04
C ASP A 78 8.78 0.70 23.66
N GLY A 79 9.84 0.67 22.84
CA GLY A 79 11.24 0.80 23.27
C GLY A 79 11.79 -0.44 23.99
N THR A 80 11.09 -1.57 23.90
CA THR A 80 11.55 -2.84 24.46
C THR A 80 12.59 -3.51 23.54
N PRO A 81 13.52 -4.33 24.09
CA PRO A 81 14.47 -5.11 23.28
C PRO A 81 13.80 -6.04 22.26
N GLU A 82 12.57 -6.46 22.54
CA GLU A 82 11.74 -7.27 21.65
C GLU A 82 11.16 -6.46 20.47
N ASP A 83 10.89 -5.17 20.65
CA ASP A 83 10.33 -4.29 19.61
C ASP A 83 11.33 -3.96 18.50
N ASP A 84 12.63 -4.01 18.80
CA ASP A 84 13.67 -3.93 17.78
C ASP A 84 13.74 -5.18 16.88
N GLN A 85 13.15 -6.29 17.31
CA GLN A 85 13.02 -7.52 16.51
C GLN A 85 11.71 -7.56 15.70
N ARG A 86 10.74 -6.68 16.01
CA ARG A 86 9.46 -6.58 15.29
C ARG A 86 9.64 -5.94 13.93
N HIS A 87 8.67 -6.18 13.05
CA HIS A 87 8.69 -5.68 11.69
C HIS A 87 8.47 -4.17 11.64
N ASP A 88 9.48 -3.45 11.15
CA ASP A 88 9.34 -2.03 10.81
C ASP A 88 8.65 -1.87 9.45
N VAL A 89 7.38 -1.48 9.50
CA VAL A 89 6.54 -1.23 8.32
C VAL A 89 7.07 -0.09 7.43
N SER A 90 7.93 0.80 7.94
CA SER A 90 8.50 1.89 7.15
C SER A 90 9.74 1.49 6.33
N SER A 91 10.31 0.31 6.62
CA SER A 91 11.54 -0.18 6.01
C SER A 91 11.26 -1.02 4.76
N GLU A 92 11.74 -0.54 3.60
CA GLU A 92 11.62 -1.26 2.33
C GLU A 92 12.40 -2.59 2.35
N THR A 93 13.57 -2.61 2.97
CA THR A 93 14.40 -3.82 3.09
C THR A 93 13.69 -4.90 3.90
N ALA A 94 13.04 -4.51 5.00
CA ALA A 94 12.25 -5.45 5.81
C ALA A 94 11.05 -5.98 5.02
N ALA A 95 10.37 -5.12 4.24
CA ALA A 95 9.29 -5.53 3.37
C ALA A 95 9.74 -6.54 2.29
N TYR A 96 10.92 -6.35 1.69
CA TYR A 96 11.50 -7.30 0.75
C TYR A 96 11.84 -8.64 1.41
N ALA A 97 12.42 -8.62 2.62
CA ALA A 97 12.73 -9.83 3.37
C ALA A 97 11.47 -10.66 3.68
N LEU A 98 10.38 -10.00 4.09
CA LEU A 98 9.09 -10.67 4.28
C LEU A 98 8.51 -11.22 2.96
N ALA A 99 8.68 -10.48 1.86
CA ALA A 99 8.22 -10.92 0.55
C ALA A 99 9.03 -12.09 -0.01
N ASP A 100 10.24 -12.34 0.50
CA ASP A 100 11.09 -13.49 0.17
C ASP A 100 10.72 -14.78 0.91
N ILE A 101 9.93 -14.70 1.97
CA ILE A 101 9.48 -15.87 2.71
C ILE A 101 8.64 -16.74 1.77
N GLN A 102 9.00 -18.01 1.68
CA GLN A 102 8.29 -19.00 0.88
C GLN A 102 6.84 -19.10 1.34
N TYR A 103 5.92 -19.30 0.38
CA TYR A 103 4.51 -19.53 0.63
C TYR A 103 4.30 -20.63 1.71
N PRO A 104 3.38 -20.45 2.70
CA PRO A 104 2.31 -19.44 2.83
C PRO A 104 2.75 -18.03 3.23
N GLY A 105 3.98 -17.89 3.73
CA GLY A 105 4.54 -16.61 4.17
C GLY A 105 3.77 -15.99 5.34
N LYS A 106 3.95 -14.67 5.52
CA LYS A 106 3.26 -13.90 6.57
C LYS A 106 2.13 -13.04 6.03
N PHE A 107 1.19 -12.69 6.91
CA PHE A 107 0.00 -11.91 6.62
C PHE A 107 -0.03 -10.62 7.46
N GLY A 108 -0.57 -9.55 6.90
CA GLY A 108 -0.57 -8.23 7.55
C GLY A 108 0.09 -7.17 6.68
N VAL A 109 0.55 -6.09 7.29
CA VAL A 109 1.18 -4.96 6.59
C VAL A 109 2.67 -5.21 6.39
N PHE A 110 3.09 -5.20 5.13
CA PHE A 110 4.49 -5.38 4.74
C PHE A 110 5.20 -4.04 4.67
N TYR A 111 4.52 -3.02 4.16
CA TYR A 111 5.09 -1.70 3.99
C TYR A 111 4.01 -0.63 4.15
N GLN A 112 4.32 0.41 4.91
CA GLN A 112 3.48 1.59 5.08
C GLN A 112 4.39 2.82 5.24
N LYS A 113 4.26 3.77 4.32
CA LYS A 113 4.96 5.04 4.38
C LYS A 113 4.05 6.17 3.95
N GLU A 114 3.91 7.17 4.81
CA GLU A 114 3.15 8.36 4.48
C GLU A 114 3.98 9.26 3.55
N ARG A 115 3.38 9.63 2.42
CA ARG A 115 3.92 10.60 1.47
C ARG A 115 2.77 11.39 0.87
N SER A 116 3.02 12.63 0.44
CA SER A 116 1.98 13.44 -0.18
C SER A 116 1.36 12.73 -1.37
N SER A 117 0.03 12.63 -1.37
CA SER A 117 -0.71 12.07 -2.49
C SER A 117 -0.55 12.95 -3.73
N LYS A 118 -0.78 12.36 -4.91
CA LYS A 118 -0.79 13.12 -6.18
C LYS A 118 -1.74 14.32 -6.09
N ASN A 119 -2.96 14.11 -5.58
CA ASN A 119 -3.97 15.15 -5.47
C ASN A 119 -3.49 16.29 -4.55
N THR A 120 -2.85 15.96 -3.43
CA THR A 120 -2.28 16.97 -2.51
C THR A 120 -1.18 17.80 -3.19
N LEU A 121 -0.31 17.15 -3.96
CA LEU A 121 0.75 17.84 -4.70
C LEU A 121 0.20 18.74 -5.82
N GLU A 122 -0.81 18.25 -6.54
CA GLU A 122 -1.51 19.03 -7.58
C GLU A 122 -2.25 20.24 -6.98
N ASP A 123 -2.94 20.05 -5.86
CA ASP A 123 -3.62 21.16 -5.16
C ASP A 123 -2.64 22.24 -4.70
N ASN A 124 -1.47 21.84 -4.17
CA ASN A 124 -0.42 22.77 -3.77
C ASN A 124 0.14 23.54 -4.98
N LEU A 125 0.35 22.86 -6.11
CA LEU A 125 0.77 23.49 -7.37
C LEU A 125 -0.28 24.50 -7.88
N ILE A 126 -1.56 24.14 -7.83
CA ILE A 126 -2.66 25.01 -8.25
C ILE A 126 -2.73 26.26 -7.35
N LYS A 127 -2.65 26.09 -6.03
CA LYS A 127 -2.65 27.21 -5.07
C LYS A 127 -1.49 28.16 -5.32
N ALA A 128 -0.27 27.64 -5.39
CA ALA A 128 0.93 28.44 -5.64
C ALA A 128 0.87 29.19 -6.99
N SER A 129 0.29 28.57 -8.03
CA SER A 129 0.11 29.22 -9.33
C SER A 129 -0.94 30.34 -9.29
N ARG A 130 -2.03 30.16 -8.54
CA ARG A 130 -3.07 31.17 -8.38
C ARG A 130 -2.59 32.37 -7.57
N GLU A 131 -1.84 32.14 -6.50
CA GLU A 131 -1.23 33.19 -5.68
C GLU A 131 -0.31 34.09 -6.50
N LYS A 132 0.56 33.50 -7.33
CA LYS A 132 1.43 34.25 -8.27
C LYS A 132 0.67 35.12 -9.27
N SER A 133 -0.58 34.77 -9.53
CA SER A 133 -1.46 35.48 -10.47
C SER A 133 -2.48 36.36 -9.75
N ASN A 134 -2.30 36.65 -8.45
CA ASN A 134 -3.27 37.36 -7.61
C ASN A 134 -4.71 36.81 -7.72
N ASN A 135 -4.84 35.49 -7.85
CA ASN A 135 -6.12 34.80 -8.06
C ASN A 135 -6.93 35.30 -9.27
N ALA A 136 -6.27 35.88 -10.28
CA ALA A 136 -6.93 36.28 -11.52
C ALA A 136 -7.53 35.08 -12.26
N ASP A 137 -8.59 35.34 -13.04
CA ASP A 137 -9.26 34.29 -13.80
C ASP A 137 -8.33 33.71 -14.88
N ALA A 138 -8.18 32.38 -14.88
CA ALA A 138 -7.26 31.69 -15.76
C ALA A 138 -7.57 31.94 -17.25
N ARG A 139 -8.85 32.05 -17.62
CA ARG A 139 -9.25 32.31 -19.01
C ARG A 139 -8.82 33.71 -19.46
N GLN A 140 -8.98 34.71 -18.59
CA GLN A 140 -8.56 36.08 -18.87
C GLN A 140 -7.04 36.18 -19.03
N LEU A 141 -6.27 35.58 -18.11
CA LEU A 141 -4.81 35.55 -18.18
C LEU A 141 -4.31 34.93 -19.50
N ILE A 142 -4.90 33.80 -19.88
CA ILE A 142 -4.56 33.11 -21.14
C ILE A 142 -4.92 34.00 -22.35
N ALA A 143 -6.09 34.63 -22.35
CA ALA A 143 -6.52 35.52 -23.43
C ALA A 143 -5.60 36.75 -23.60
N GLU A 144 -5.12 37.34 -22.50
CA GLU A 144 -4.17 38.47 -22.53
C GLU A 144 -2.79 38.06 -23.08
N ARG A 145 -2.30 36.88 -22.71
CA ARG A 145 -1.05 36.33 -23.25
C ARG A 145 -1.15 36.05 -24.75
N PHE A 146 -2.29 35.56 -25.23
CA PHE A 146 -2.51 35.36 -26.67
C PHE A 146 -2.54 36.68 -27.45
N LYS A 147 -3.02 37.77 -26.86
CA LYS A 147 -3.00 39.10 -27.51
C LYS A 147 -1.59 39.67 -27.70
N THR A 148 -0.64 39.31 -26.83
CA THR A 148 0.74 39.84 -26.87
C THR A 148 1.69 39.04 -27.76
N MET A 149 1.26 37.88 -28.28
CA MET A 149 2.05 37.03 -29.20
C MET A 149 1.83 37.35 -30.69
N ARG A 150 1.15 38.44 -31.00
CA ARG A 150 0.80 38.87 -32.37
C ARG A 150 1.55 40.14 -32.73
#